data_AF-A0A7C1R8W8-F1
#
_entry.id   AF-A0A7C1R8W8-F1
#
_cell.length_a   1.000
_cell.length_b   1.000
_cell.length_c   1.000
_cell.angle_alpha   90.00
_cell.angle_beta   90.00
_cell.angle_gamma   90.00
#
_symmetry.space_group_name_H-M   'P 1'
#
loop_
_entity.id
_entity.type
_entity.pdbx_description
1 polymer ?
#
loop_
_entity_poly.entity_id
_entity_poly.type
_entity_poly.pdbx_seq_one_letter_code
_entity_poly.pdbx_strand_id
1 'polypeptide(L)'
;MSTDLEKYLKENRKKLDVESPDDESIWEGIRSGIHNEKNGSEKPRGKIILMRFRNIAAIVLIALLAGYVISDIIGDISLNRRITLASIDNELGKKEKDYKELIRYKKQEIGSFDDIDNVIVNELVEELNRLDTIYNTVMDDLNRNGYNEKIVNIIFDTYEKKIRILELIIMETNKTQKYENQENIAL
;
A
#
# COMPACT_ATOMS: atom_id res chain seq x y z
N MET A 1 -63.33 12.00 13.48
CA MET A 1 -63.13 13.33 12.88
C MET A 1 -62.52 13.29 11.46
N SER A 2 -62.43 12.13 10.80
CA SER A 2 -61.93 12.03 9.41
C SER A 2 -63.05 12.07 8.35
N THR A 3 -64.31 12.00 8.78
CA THR A 3 -65.49 11.91 7.91
C THR A 3 -65.87 13.24 7.25
N ASP A 4 -65.62 14.37 7.91
CA ASP A 4 -66.01 15.69 7.36
C ASP A 4 -65.09 16.13 6.22
N LEU A 5 -63.80 15.80 6.33
CA LEU A 5 -62.80 16.12 5.31
C LEU A 5 -62.98 15.23 4.07
N GLU A 6 -63.28 13.94 4.25
CA GLU A 6 -63.62 13.04 3.13
C GLU A 6 -64.89 13.50 2.40
N LYS A 7 -65.92 13.92 3.15
CA LYS A 7 -67.16 14.45 2.58
C LYS A 7 -66.90 15.74 1.78
N TYR A 8 -66.12 16.66 2.34
CA TYR A 8 -65.73 17.90 1.65
C TYR A 8 -64.97 17.64 0.33
N LEU A 9 -64.02 16.70 0.34
CA LEU A 9 -63.24 16.34 -0.86
C LEU A 9 -64.10 15.66 -1.93
N LYS A 10 -65.03 14.77 -1.54
CA LYS A 10 -65.95 14.13 -2.49
C LYS A 10 -66.91 15.13 -3.12
N GLU A 11 -67.47 16.04 -2.34
CA GLU A 11 -68.43 17.05 -2.82
C GLU A 11 -67.76 18.09 -3.74
N ASN A 12 -66.49 18.43 -3.48
CA ASN A 12 -65.77 19.46 -4.25
C ASN A 12 -64.82 18.90 -5.31
N ARG A 13 -64.77 17.58 -5.53
CA ARG A 13 -63.86 16.94 -6.52
C ARG A 13 -63.93 17.59 -7.91
N LYS A 14 -65.13 17.86 -8.40
CA LYS A 14 -65.35 18.50 -9.72
C LYS A 14 -64.85 19.96 -9.79
N LYS A 15 -64.67 20.63 -8.65
CA LYS A 15 -64.09 21.98 -8.56
C LYS A 15 -62.59 21.97 -8.29
N LEU A 16 -62.01 20.82 -7.95
CA LEU A 16 -60.58 20.62 -7.76
C LEU A 16 -59.91 20.14 -9.05
N ASP A 17 -60.69 19.54 -9.94
CA ASP A 17 -60.26 19.08 -11.27
C ASP A 17 -60.39 20.23 -12.28
N VAL A 18 -59.54 21.26 -12.11
CA VAL A 18 -59.65 22.56 -12.82
C VAL A 18 -58.85 22.60 -14.12
N GLU A 19 -58.01 21.61 -14.41
CA GLU A 19 -57.19 21.65 -15.63
C GLU A 19 -56.80 20.24 -16.07
N SER A 20 -57.24 19.83 -17.27
CA SER A 20 -56.59 18.74 -17.99
C SER A 20 -55.38 19.35 -18.69
N PRO A 21 -54.16 18.83 -18.47
CA PRO A 21 -52.97 19.37 -19.11
C PRO A 21 -53.12 19.34 -20.63
N ASP A 22 -52.63 20.40 -21.30
CA ASP A 22 -52.56 20.44 -22.77
C ASP A 22 -51.45 19.50 -23.25
N ASP A 23 -51.81 18.24 -23.43
CA ASP A 23 -50.89 17.17 -23.82
C ASP A 23 -50.14 17.51 -25.12
N GLU A 24 -50.75 18.26 -26.05
CA GLU A 24 -50.14 18.66 -27.32
C GLU A 24 -48.87 19.50 -27.10
N SER A 25 -48.95 20.51 -26.22
CA SER A 25 -47.83 21.39 -25.85
C SER A 25 -46.70 20.63 -25.14
N ILE A 26 -47.06 19.67 -24.28
CA ILE A 26 -46.10 18.79 -23.60
C ILE A 26 -45.35 17.92 -24.62
N TRP A 27 -46.07 17.32 -25.58
CA TRP A 27 -45.47 16.48 -26.60
C TRP A 27 -44.64 17.26 -27.63
N GLU A 28 -44.99 18.51 -27.94
CA GLU A 28 -44.17 19.39 -28.78
C GLU A 28 -42.83 19.73 -28.13
N GLY A 29 -42.80 20.03 -26.83
CA GLY A 29 -41.57 20.24 -26.07
C GLY A 29 -40.62 19.04 -26.17
N ILE A 30 -41.16 17.82 -26.01
CA ILE A 30 -40.40 16.57 -26.12
C ILE A 30 -39.88 16.36 -27.55
N ARG A 31 -40.69 16.62 -28.58
CA ARG A 31 -40.27 16.49 -29.99
C ARG A 31 -39.17 17.49 -30.37
N SER A 32 -39.22 18.71 -29.83
CA SER A 32 -38.20 19.74 -30.07
C SER A 32 -36.83 19.39 -29.49
N GLY A 33 -36.79 18.68 -28.34
CA GLY A 33 -35.56 18.20 -27.71
C GLY A 33 -34.86 17.09 -28.49
N ILE A 34 -35.62 16.25 -29.20
CA ILE A 34 -35.07 15.11 -29.96
C ILE A 34 -34.51 15.56 -31.32
N HIS A 35 -35.04 16.63 -31.92
CA HIS A 35 -34.60 17.10 -33.24
C HIS A 35 -33.36 18.03 -33.19
N ASN A 36 -33.04 18.60 -32.03
CA ASN A 36 -31.92 19.54 -31.86
C ASN A 36 -30.54 18.88 -31.64
N GLU A 37 -30.43 17.54 -31.56
CA GLU A 37 -29.14 16.83 -31.56
C GLU A 37 -28.55 16.59 -32.97
N LYS A 38 -29.25 16.99 -34.04
CA LYS A 38 -28.86 16.63 -35.42
C LYS A 38 -28.25 17.75 -36.27
N ASN A 39 -27.91 18.91 -35.71
CA ASN A 39 -27.21 19.98 -36.45
C ASN A 39 -25.89 20.36 -35.78
N GLY A 40 -24.91 19.48 -35.90
CA GLY A 40 -23.52 19.71 -35.51
C GLY A 40 -22.57 19.09 -36.54
N SER A 41 -22.26 19.89 -37.57
CA SER A 41 -21.11 19.82 -38.48
C SER A 41 -20.32 18.51 -38.61
N GLU A 42 -20.34 17.97 -39.82
CA GLU A 42 -19.51 16.89 -40.35
C GLU A 42 -18.00 17.07 -40.08
N LYS A 43 -17.36 16.12 -39.37
CA LYS A 43 -15.93 15.75 -39.53
C LYS A 43 -15.76 14.24 -39.26
N PRO A 44 -14.85 13.54 -39.99
CA PRO A 44 -14.96 12.10 -40.24
C PRO A 44 -14.64 11.22 -39.01
N ARG A 45 -15.63 10.42 -38.60
CA ARG A 45 -15.60 9.47 -37.46
C ARG A 45 -14.92 8.12 -37.75
N GLY A 46 -13.92 8.09 -38.63
CA GLY A 46 -13.28 6.81 -39.03
C GLY A 46 -11.95 6.46 -38.33
N LYS A 47 -11.28 7.42 -37.68
CA LYS A 47 -9.87 7.23 -37.26
C LYS A 47 -9.51 7.61 -35.81
N ILE A 48 -10.45 8.15 -35.03
CA ILE A 48 -10.13 8.75 -33.72
C ILE A 48 -10.23 7.75 -32.56
N ILE A 49 -11.01 6.67 -32.70
CA ILE A 49 -11.15 5.69 -31.61
C ILE A 49 -9.87 4.87 -31.41
N LEU A 50 -9.11 4.60 -32.48
CA LEU A 50 -7.80 3.92 -32.38
C LEU A 50 -6.68 4.81 -31.78
N MET A 51 -6.82 6.14 -31.79
CA MET A 51 -5.83 7.05 -31.19
C MET A 51 -6.07 7.32 -29.70
N ARG A 52 -7.27 7.04 -29.16
CA ARG A 52 -7.56 7.22 -27.72
C ARG A 52 -6.98 6.12 -26.83
N PHE A 53 -6.73 4.93 -27.36
CA PHE A 53 -6.13 3.83 -26.59
C PHE A 53 -4.59 3.88 -26.53
N ARG A 54 -3.93 4.69 -27.36
CA ARG A 54 -2.46 4.77 -27.37
C ARG A 54 -1.88 5.53 -26.19
N ASN A 55 -2.70 6.30 -25.46
CA ASN A 55 -2.28 7.09 -24.30
C ASN A 55 -2.73 6.49 -22.95
N ILE A 56 -3.39 5.33 -22.95
CA ILE A 56 -3.82 4.67 -21.70
C ILE A 56 -2.61 4.09 -20.94
N ALA A 57 -1.57 3.66 -21.65
CA ALA A 57 -0.35 3.18 -21.02
C ALA A 57 0.27 4.24 -20.10
N ALA A 58 0.29 5.51 -20.51
CA ALA A 58 0.82 6.60 -19.70
C ALA A 58 -0.03 6.89 -18.45
N ILE A 59 -1.36 6.77 -18.54
CA ILE A 59 -2.25 6.97 -17.38
C ILE A 59 -2.12 5.81 -16.39
N VAL A 60 -1.99 4.57 -16.87
CA VAL A 60 -1.73 3.40 -16.00
C VAL A 60 -0.36 3.53 -15.33
N LEU A 61 0.67 3.97 -16.05
CA LEU A 61 2.01 4.17 -15.49
C LEU A 61 2.01 5.30 -14.45
N ILE A 62 1.32 6.42 -14.72
CA ILE A 62 1.16 7.52 -13.76
C ILE A 62 0.32 7.08 -12.55
N ALA A 63 -0.73 6.28 -12.72
CA ALA A 63 -1.54 5.76 -11.63
C ALA A 63 -0.78 4.73 -10.77
N LEU A 64 0.07 3.89 -11.37
CA LEU A 64 0.94 2.96 -10.64
C LEU A 64 2.06 3.70 -9.89
N LEU A 65 2.68 4.70 -10.52
CA LEU A 65 3.69 5.54 -9.86
C LEU A 65 3.07 6.40 -8.76
N ALA A 66 1.91 7.00 -9.00
CA ALA A 66 1.18 7.75 -7.98
C ALA A 66 0.70 6.82 -6.86
N GLY A 67 0.20 5.62 -7.18
CA GLY A 67 -0.19 4.62 -6.18
C GLY A 67 0.99 4.18 -5.30
N TYR A 68 2.17 3.96 -5.90
CA TYR A 68 3.39 3.61 -5.18
C TYR A 68 3.88 4.77 -4.28
N VAL A 69 3.93 5.99 -4.81
CA VAL A 69 4.34 7.19 -4.06
C VAL A 69 3.33 7.51 -2.95
N ILE A 70 2.04 7.32 -3.20
CA ILE A 70 0.98 7.51 -2.19
C ILE A 70 1.07 6.42 -1.12
N SER A 71 1.40 5.16 -1.44
CA SER A 71 1.62 4.13 -0.41
C SER A 71 2.85 4.41 0.46
N ASP A 72 3.92 4.96 -0.13
CA ASP A 72 5.16 5.32 0.58
C ASP A 72 4.96 6.59 1.46
N ILE A 73 4.11 7.54 1.01
CA ILE A 73 3.82 8.79 1.73
C ILE A 73 2.69 8.63 2.76
N ILE A 74 1.64 7.85 2.49
CA ILE A 74 0.51 7.64 3.40
C ILE A 74 0.83 6.62 4.49
N GLY A 75 1.80 5.72 4.28
CA GLY A 75 2.31 4.81 5.31
C GLY A 75 2.88 5.51 6.56
N ASP A 76 3.22 6.80 6.45
CA ASP A 76 3.82 7.60 7.53
C ASP A 76 2.97 8.80 7.99
N ILE A 77 1.68 8.89 7.61
CA ILE A 77 0.74 9.88 8.18
C ILE A 77 0.17 9.36 9.51
N SER A 78 1.07 8.99 10.42
CA SER A 78 0.76 9.01 11.84
C SER A 78 1.75 9.99 12.49
N LEU A 79 1.26 11.18 12.83
CA LEU A 79 1.95 12.19 13.64
C LEU A 79 2.15 11.72 15.10
N ASN A 80 2.34 10.42 15.32
CA ASN A 80 2.88 9.90 16.56
C ASN A 80 4.40 9.98 16.44
N ARG A 81 5.00 10.87 17.24
CA ARG A 81 6.45 10.94 17.42
C ARG A 81 6.92 9.57 17.93
N ARG A 82 7.37 8.70 17.02
CA ARG A 82 7.89 7.37 17.36
C ARG A 82 9.02 7.54 18.36
N ILE A 83 8.91 6.87 19.49
CA ILE A 83 9.95 6.83 20.51
C ILE A 83 11.11 6.04 19.90
N THR A 84 12.29 6.66 19.86
CA THR A 84 13.53 6.03 19.43
C THR A 84 14.46 5.84 20.62
N LEU A 85 15.40 4.89 20.57
CA LEU A 85 16.36 4.71 21.66
C LEU A 85 17.17 5.99 21.91
N ALA A 86 17.54 6.72 20.84
CA ALA A 86 18.23 8.01 20.93
C ALA A 86 17.41 9.11 21.63
N SER A 87 16.07 9.05 21.55
CA SER A 87 15.19 10.00 22.25
C SER A 87 15.03 9.71 23.74
N ILE A 88 15.39 8.50 24.17
CA ILE A 88 15.38 8.08 25.58
C ILE A 88 16.73 8.40 26.21
N ASP A 89 17.80 7.95 25.55
CA ASP A 89 19.17 8.13 26.00
C ASP A 89 20.14 8.14 24.81
N ASN A 90 21.12 9.05 24.84
CA ASN A 90 22.04 9.25 23.73
C ASN A 90 23.00 8.06 23.56
N GLU A 91 23.42 7.41 24.64
CA GLU A 91 24.28 6.22 24.55
C GLU A 91 23.53 5.04 23.94
N LEU A 92 22.26 4.84 24.31
CA LEU A 92 21.41 3.83 23.69
C LEU A 92 21.24 4.10 22.19
N GLY A 93 21.04 5.35 21.79
CA GLY A 93 20.95 5.76 20.39
C GLY A 93 22.24 5.50 19.61
N LYS A 94 23.40 5.83 20.19
CA LYS A 94 24.71 5.53 19.60
C LYS A 94 24.92 4.03 19.44
N LYS A 95 24.64 3.27 20.49
CA LYS A 95 24.75 1.80 20.48
C LYS A 95 23.86 1.22 19.38
N GLU A 96 22.58 1.63 19.30
CA GLU A 96 21.67 1.17 18.24
C GLU A 96 22.23 1.45 16.84
N LYS A 97 22.80 2.65 16.62
CA LYS A 97 23.42 3.01 15.34
C LYS A 97 24.56 2.05 14.98
N ASP A 98 25.44 1.76 15.93
CA ASP A 98 26.59 0.86 15.73
C ASP A 98 26.12 -0.56 15.33
N TYR A 99 25.08 -1.09 15.99
CA TYR A 99 24.48 -2.39 15.61
C TYR A 99 23.87 -2.37 14.20
N LYS A 100 23.11 -1.32 13.85
CA LYS A 100 22.50 -1.18 12.52
C LYS A 100 23.56 -1.11 11.42
N GLU A 101 24.65 -0.40 11.66
CA GLU A 101 25.78 -0.30 10.74
C GLU A 101 26.46 -1.65 10.53
N LEU A 102 26.71 -2.40 11.61
CA LEU A 102 27.30 -3.73 11.53
C LEU A 102 26.40 -4.73 10.78
N ILE A 103 25.09 -4.70 11.03
CA ILE A 103 24.13 -5.53 10.30
C ILE A 103 24.12 -5.18 8.81
N ARG A 104 24.12 -3.89 8.47
CA ARG A 104 24.19 -3.43 7.08
C ARG A 104 25.47 -3.93 6.40
N TYR A 105 26.62 -3.80 7.07
CA TYR A 105 27.89 -4.29 6.57
C TYR A 105 27.85 -5.81 6.28
N LYS A 106 27.35 -6.62 7.23
CA LYS A 106 27.25 -8.08 7.04
C LYS A 106 26.26 -8.47 5.94
N LYS A 107 25.13 -7.78 5.83
CA LYS A 107 24.19 -7.98 4.71
C LYS A 107 24.85 -7.66 3.36
N GLN A 108 25.63 -6.59 3.30
CA GLN A 108 26.38 -6.24 2.09
C GLN A 108 27.45 -7.28 1.74
N GLU A 109 28.12 -7.87 2.74
CA GLU A 109 29.08 -8.97 2.56
C GLU A 109 28.42 -10.23 1.98
N ILE A 110 27.21 -10.56 2.42
CA ILE A 110 26.43 -11.69 1.89
C ILE A 110 25.95 -11.41 0.46
N GLY A 111 25.55 -10.17 0.17
CA GLY A 111 24.97 -9.80 -1.13
C GLY A 111 23.50 -10.21 -1.22
N SER A 112 23.16 -11.05 -2.20
CA SER A 112 21.79 -11.52 -2.43
C SER A 112 21.56 -12.86 -1.72
N PHE A 113 20.50 -12.94 -0.93
CA PHE A 113 20.09 -14.21 -0.31
C PHE A 113 19.47 -15.18 -1.33
N ASP A 114 18.87 -14.65 -2.41
CA ASP A 114 18.16 -15.45 -3.42
C ASP A 114 19.10 -16.28 -4.30
N ASP A 115 20.39 -15.90 -4.36
CA ASP A 115 21.40 -16.58 -5.17
C ASP A 115 22.05 -17.77 -4.42
N ILE A 116 21.67 -18.03 -3.17
CA ILE A 116 22.29 -19.04 -2.32
C ILE A 116 21.42 -20.31 -2.28
N ASP A 117 21.77 -21.30 -3.11
CA ASP A 117 21.13 -22.62 -3.09
C ASP A 117 21.72 -23.49 -1.95
N ASN A 118 21.37 -23.15 -0.70
CA ASN A 118 21.79 -23.92 0.47
C ASN A 118 20.64 -24.00 1.51
N VAL A 119 20.20 -25.23 1.81
CA VAL A 119 19.10 -25.50 2.75
C VAL A 119 19.35 -24.91 4.15
N ILE A 120 20.59 -24.96 4.64
CA ILE A 120 20.96 -24.41 5.96
C ILE A 120 20.86 -22.87 5.91
N VAL A 121 21.31 -22.25 4.83
CA VAL A 121 21.21 -20.80 4.67
C VAL A 121 19.74 -20.37 4.62
N ASN A 122 18.88 -21.11 3.93
CA ASN A 122 17.45 -20.82 3.88
C ASN A 122 16.79 -20.87 5.27
N GLU A 123 17.13 -21.86 6.10
CA GLU A 123 16.65 -21.93 7.49
C GLU A 123 17.13 -20.72 8.32
N LEU A 124 18.41 -20.34 8.18
CA LEU A 124 18.97 -19.18 8.85
C LEU A 124 18.31 -17.87 8.41
N VAL A 125 17.96 -17.73 7.13
CA VAL A 125 17.22 -16.59 6.59
C VAL A 125 15.80 -16.55 7.16
N GLU A 126 15.12 -17.68 7.30
CA GLU A 126 13.81 -17.75 7.95
C GLU A 126 13.89 -17.28 9.41
N GLU A 127 14.90 -17.72 10.16
CA GLU A 127 15.11 -17.29 11.54
C GLU A 127 15.43 -15.79 11.62
N LEU A 128 16.18 -15.23 10.66
CA LEU A 128 16.42 -13.80 10.56
C LEU A 128 15.11 -13.01 10.38
N ASN A 129 14.19 -13.51 9.55
CA ASN A 129 12.87 -12.90 9.34
C ASN A 129 11.99 -12.97 10.60
N ARG A 130 12.10 -14.05 11.39
CA ARG A 130 11.42 -14.14 12.69
C ARG A 130 11.96 -13.09 13.66
N LEU A 131 13.28 -12.86 13.70
CA LEU A 131 13.87 -11.79 14.50
C LEU A 131 13.46 -10.38 14.03
N ASP A 132 13.23 -10.17 12.74
CA ASP A 132 12.65 -8.92 12.24
C ASP A 132 11.21 -8.72 12.76
N THR A 133 10.42 -9.78 12.81
CA THR A 133 9.06 -9.75 13.39
C THR A 133 9.07 -9.43 14.89
N ILE A 134 9.99 -10.06 15.64
CA ILE A 134 10.18 -9.78 17.08
C ILE A 134 10.61 -8.34 17.29
N TYR A 135 11.60 -7.85 16.52
CA TYR A 135 12.05 -6.46 16.60
C TYR A 135 10.89 -5.48 16.39
N ASN A 136 10.09 -5.67 15.33
CA ASN A 136 8.97 -4.78 15.02
C ASN A 136 7.91 -4.78 16.13
N THR A 137 7.60 -5.96 16.68
CA THR A 137 6.66 -6.09 17.81
C THR A 137 7.16 -5.34 19.04
N VAL A 138 8.42 -5.54 19.40
CA VAL A 138 9.03 -4.91 20.59
C VAL A 138 9.17 -3.41 20.41
N MET A 139 9.42 -2.94 19.18
CA MET A 139 9.45 -1.52 18.86
C MET A 139 8.05 -0.88 18.94
N ASP A 140 7.00 -1.59 18.51
CA ASP A 140 5.62 -1.14 18.70
C ASP A 140 5.26 -1.07 20.20
N ASP A 141 5.67 -2.08 20.99
CA ASP A 141 5.50 -2.05 22.45
C ASP A 141 6.23 -0.87 23.10
N LEU A 142 7.45 -0.54 22.65
CA LEU A 142 8.19 0.64 23.11
C LEU A 142 7.42 1.94 22.79
N ASN A 143 6.84 2.03 21.60
CA ASN A 143 6.08 3.20 21.17
C ASN A 143 4.76 3.37 21.93
N ARG A 144 4.09 2.28 22.28
CA ARG A 144 2.81 2.29 23.00
C ARG A 144 2.98 2.48 24.50
N ASN A 145 3.94 1.79 25.10
CA ASN A 145 4.09 1.71 26.55
C ASN A 145 5.20 2.61 27.09
N GLY A 146 6.01 3.21 26.22
CA GLY A 146 7.14 4.04 26.58
C GLY A 146 8.36 3.22 27.05
N TYR A 147 9.33 3.90 27.66
CA TYR A 147 10.57 3.28 28.10
C TYR A 147 10.33 2.16 29.11
N ASN A 148 10.93 1.00 28.81
CA ASN A 148 11.02 -0.13 29.70
C ASN A 148 12.37 -0.82 29.46
N GLU A 149 13.18 -0.97 30.50
CA GLU A 149 14.50 -1.58 30.41
C GLU A 149 14.46 -2.99 29.78
N LYS A 150 13.43 -3.79 30.07
CA LYS A 150 13.27 -5.12 29.47
C LYS A 150 13.06 -5.03 27.97
N ILE A 151 12.28 -4.06 27.50
CA ILE A 151 12.04 -3.83 26.07
C ILE A 151 13.35 -3.43 25.39
N VAL A 152 14.12 -2.53 26.00
CA VAL A 152 15.44 -2.11 25.49
C VAL A 152 16.41 -3.29 25.42
N ASN A 153 16.44 -4.14 26.44
CA ASN A 153 17.28 -5.34 26.45
C ASN A 153 16.87 -6.33 25.35
N ILE A 154 15.57 -6.53 25.11
CA ILE A 154 15.09 -7.38 24.03
C ILE A 154 15.49 -6.81 22.66
N ILE A 155 15.46 -5.48 22.48
CA ILE A 155 15.91 -4.84 21.24
C ILE A 155 17.39 -5.16 20.97
N PHE A 156 18.26 -4.99 21.96
CA PHE A 156 19.69 -5.28 21.80
C PHE A 156 19.99 -6.77 21.64
N ASP A 157 19.34 -7.64 22.42
CA ASP A 157 19.43 -9.10 22.25
C ASP A 157 19.00 -9.53 20.83
N THR A 158 17.96 -8.89 20.29
CA THR A 158 17.53 -9.12 18.90
C THR A 158 18.61 -8.72 17.89
N TYR A 159 19.27 -7.57 18.08
CA TYR A 159 20.39 -7.18 17.20
C TYR A 159 21.57 -8.15 17.28
N GLU A 160 21.95 -8.59 18.48
CA GLU A 160 23.04 -9.55 18.68
C GLU A 160 22.75 -10.88 17.99
N LYS A 161 21.52 -11.38 18.12
CA LYS A 161 21.09 -12.61 17.43
C LYS A 161 21.09 -12.45 15.90
N LYS A 162 20.61 -11.31 15.37
CA LYS A 162 20.67 -11.03 13.93
C LYS A 162 22.10 -11.06 13.41
N ILE A 163 23.03 -10.44 14.14
CA ILE A 163 24.45 -10.45 13.78
C ILE A 163 24.99 -11.88 13.75
N ARG A 164 24.71 -12.68 14.78
CA ARG A 164 25.16 -14.08 14.85
C ARG A 164 24.63 -14.92 13.68
N ILE A 165 23.37 -14.74 13.32
CA ILE A 165 22.78 -15.44 12.17
C ILE A 165 23.46 -15.02 10.87
N LEU A 166 23.70 -13.73 10.67
CA LEU A 166 24.42 -13.23 9.49
C LEU A 166 25.84 -13.80 9.41
N GLU A 167 26.54 -13.93 10.54
CA GLU A 167 27.86 -14.58 10.60
C GLU A 167 27.80 -16.05 10.21
N LEU A 168 26.77 -16.78 10.64
CA LEU A 168 26.57 -18.17 10.24
C LEU A 168 26.30 -18.28 8.73
N ILE A 169 25.50 -17.38 8.17
CA ILE A 169 25.24 -17.34 6.72
C ILE A 169 26.54 -17.07 5.94
N ILE A 170 27.35 -16.09 6.36
CA ILE A 170 28.66 -15.80 5.76
C ILE A 170 29.58 -17.03 5.85
N MET A 171 29.55 -17.75 6.98
CA MET A 171 30.35 -18.96 7.13
C MET A 171 29.90 -20.08 6.17
N GLU A 172 28.60 -20.33 6.05
CA GLU A 172 28.05 -21.39 5.20
C GLU A 172 28.24 -21.09 3.71
N THR A 173 28.01 -19.84 3.29
CA THR A 173 28.26 -19.40 1.89
C THR A 173 29.73 -19.58 1.48
N ASN A 174 30.66 -19.20 2.36
CA ASN A 174 32.09 -19.39 2.12
C ASN A 174 32.53 -20.86 2.07
N LYS A 175 31.82 -21.77 2.77
CA LYS A 175 32.08 -23.21 2.66
C LYS A 175 31.66 -23.73 1.29
N THR A 176 30.44 -23.42 0.85
CA THR A 176 29.91 -23.84 -0.46
C THR A 176 30.85 -23.44 -1.60
N GLN A 177 31.30 -22.17 -1.64
CA GLN A 177 32.23 -21.68 -2.67
C GLN A 177 33.57 -22.44 -2.70
N LYS A 178 34.10 -22.88 -1.55
CA LYS A 178 35.34 -23.65 -1.50
C LYS A 178 35.17 -25.05 -2.09
N TYR A 179 34.04 -25.70 -1.83
CA TYR A 179 33.76 -27.03 -2.37
C TYR A 179 33.55 -27.00 -3.89
N GLU A 180 32.78 -26.03 -4.39
CA GLU A 180 32.57 -25.84 -5.84
C GLU A 180 33.88 -25.58 -6.59
N ASN A 181 34.76 -24.74 -6.02
CA ASN A 181 36.07 -24.47 -6.64
C ASN A 181 36.98 -25.70 -6.63
N GLN A 182 36.92 -26.56 -5.62
CA GLN A 182 37.72 -27.79 -5.57
C GLN A 182 37.22 -28.85 -6.57
N GLU A 183 35.91 -28.98 -6.77
CA GLU A 183 35.32 -29.89 -7.74
C GLU A 183 35.68 -29.48 -9.18
N ASN A 184 35.65 -28.18 -9.49
CA ASN A 184 36.02 -27.66 -10.81
C ASN A 184 37.52 -27.80 -11.16
N ILE A 185 38.41 -27.97 -10.18
CA ILE A 185 39.86 -28.18 -10.41
C ILE A 185 40.17 -29.68 -10.61
N ALA A 186 39.28 -30.57 -10.17
CA ALA A 186 39.46 -32.02 -10.24
C ALA A 186 38.89 -32.67 -11.52
N LEU A 187 38.25 -31.89 -12.39
CA LEU A 187 37.71 -32.28 -13.70
C LEU A 187 38.60 -31.76 -14.85
#